data_AF-N1UKG5-F1
#
_entry.id   AF-N1UKG5-F1
#
_cell.length_a   1.000
_cell.length_b   1.000
_cell.length_c   1.000
_cell.angle_alpha   90.00
_cell.angle_beta   90.00
_cell.angle_gamma   90.00
#
_symmetry.space_group_name_H-M   'P 1'
#
loop_
_entity.id
_entity.type
_entity.pdbx_description
1 polymer ?
#
loop_
_entity_poly.entity_id
_entity_poly.type
_entity_poly.pdbx_seq_one_letter_code
_entity_poly.pdbx_strand_id
1 'polypeptide(L)'
;MAFVSQIGSRSATITWECSHSLPGSILYGKSGLESVVTSLENSKIHSMTLPNLESNTDYLAFVFCSNTTDKLQSIPLTFKTWISDFPNRTRGLWVIGGMGADALPSQRN
;
A
#
# COMPACT_ATOMS: atom_id res chain seq x y z
N MET A 1 -7.29 -5.82 -14.86
CA MET A 1 -7.64 -4.81 -13.82
C MET A 1 -6.38 -4.42 -13.05
N ALA A 2 -6.35 -3.31 -12.30
CA ALA A 2 -5.20 -2.93 -11.49
C ALA A 2 -5.62 -2.21 -10.20
N PHE A 3 -4.90 -2.41 -9.09
CA PHE A 3 -5.17 -1.76 -7.81
C PHE A 3 -3.90 -1.68 -6.95
N VAL A 4 -3.94 -0.80 -5.95
CA VAL A 4 -2.86 -0.61 -4.97
C VAL A 4 -3.30 -1.18 -3.62
N SER A 5 -2.40 -1.87 -2.95
CA SER A 5 -2.60 -2.51 -1.64
C SER A 5 -1.35 -2.34 -0.77
N GLN A 6 -1.45 -2.72 0.51
CA GLN A 6 -0.33 -2.68 1.47
C GLN A 6 0.44 -1.34 1.43
N ILE A 7 -0.30 -0.23 1.36
CA ILE A 7 0.29 1.11 1.35
C ILE A 7 0.87 1.37 2.74
N GLY A 8 2.18 1.50 2.80
CA GLY A 8 2.93 1.94 3.97
C GLY A 8 3.35 3.40 3.87
N SER A 9 4.24 3.81 4.78
CA SER A 9 4.84 5.13 4.76
C SER A 9 5.91 5.29 3.69
N ARG A 10 6.60 4.20 3.34
CA ARG A 10 7.70 4.19 2.36
C ARG A 10 7.60 3.07 1.34
N SER A 11 6.45 2.42 1.27
CA SER A 11 6.21 1.30 0.37
C SER A 11 4.75 1.24 -0.07
N ALA A 12 4.51 0.60 -1.21
CA ALA A 12 3.17 0.23 -1.65
C ALA A 12 3.25 -1.00 -2.55
N THR A 13 2.25 -1.87 -2.51
CA THR A 13 2.17 -3.04 -3.39
C THR A 13 1.14 -2.79 -4.48
N ILE A 14 1.57 -2.87 -5.74
CA ILE A 14 0.69 -2.74 -6.90
C ILE A 14 0.43 -4.12 -7.46
N THR A 15 -0.84 -4.43 -7.68
CA THR A 15 -1.28 -5.69 -8.27
C THR A 15 -2.12 -5.40 -9.51
N TRP A 16 -1.79 -6.07 -10.61
CA TRP A 16 -2.50 -5.91 -11.87
C TRP A 16 -2.57 -7.21 -12.66
N GLU A 17 -3.54 -7.24 -13.55
CA GLU A 17 -3.84 -8.38 -14.41
C GLU A 17 -3.72 -7.97 -15.89
N CYS A 18 -2.92 -8.75 -16.61
CA CYS A 18 -2.70 -8.71 -18.04
C CYS A 18 -3.62 -9.72 -18.76
N SER A 19 -4.03 -9.41 -19.99
CA SER A 19 -4.84 -10.32 -20.81
C SER A 19 -4.10 -11.62 -21.18
N HIS A 20 -2.77 -11.57 -21.28
CA HIS A 20 -1.90 -12.68 -21.65
C HIS A 20 -0.73 -12.79 -20.68
N SER A 21 -0.08 -13.96 -20.63
CA SER A 21 1.12 -14.17 -19.83
C SER A 21 2.29 -13.43 -20.48
N LEU A 22 2.59 -12.25 -19.94
CA LEU A 22 3.58 -11.32 -20.48
C LEU A 22 4.39 -10.72 -19.33
N PRO A 23 5.58 -10.16 -19.60
CA PRO A 23 6.31 -9.44 -18.59
C PRO A 23 5.54 -8.15 -18.25
N GLY A 24 5.54 -7.85 -16.96
CA GLY A 24 4.89 -6.68 -16.39
C GLY A 24 5.89 -5.57 -16.11
N SER A 25 5.49 -4.32 -16.16
CA SER A 25 6.34 -3.20 -15.72
C SER A 25 5.52 -2.13 -15.05
N ILE A 26 6.12 -1.43 -14.09
CA ILE A 26 5.53 -0.31 -13.37
C ILE A 26 6.44 0.89 -13.57
N LEU A 27 5.89 1.98 -14.11
CA LEU A 27 6.56 3.28 -14.07
C LEU A 27 5.86 4.15 -13.04
N TYR A 28 6.60 4.77 -12.13
CA TYR A 28 6.02 5.54 -11.04
C TYR A 28 6.85 6.78 -10.69
N GLY A 29 6.20 7.77 -10.07
CA GLY A 29 6.86 8.96 -9.54
C GLY A 29 5.86 9.98 -8.98
N LYS A 30 6.37 11.09 -8.45
CA LYS A 30 5.57 12.07 -7.69
C LYS A 30 4.81 13.05 -8.59
N SER A 31 5.52 13.61 -9.58
CA SER A 31 4.97 14.56 -10.56
C SER A 31 5.29 14.16 -12.01
N GLY A 32 5.76 12.92 -12.19
CA GLY A 32 6.21 12.38 -13.47
C GLY A 32 6.64 10.93 -13.32
N LEU A 33 7.24 10.37 -14.37
CA LEU A 33 7.80 9.01 -14.38
C LEU A 33 9.26 9.09 -13.95
N GLU A 34 9.55 8.80 -12.69
CA GLU A 34 10.89 8.93 -12.12
C GLU A 34 11.61 7.57 -12.04
N SER A 35 10.85 6.51 -11.79
CA SER A 35 11.37 5.16 -11.54
C SER A 35 10.61 4.10 -12.31
N VAL A 36 11.28 2.98 -12.60
CA VAL A 36 10.71 1.82 -13.28
C VAL A 36 11.04 0.53 -12.53
N VAL A 37 10.06 -0.36 -12.39
CA VAL A 37 10.23 -1.73 -11.89
C VAL A 37 9.67 -2.69 -12.94
N THR A 38 10.42 -3.73 -13.28
CA THR A 38 10.03 -4.71 -14.30
C THR A 38 9.97 -6.11 -13.72
N SER A 39 8.96 -6.88 -14.11
CA SER A 39 8.87 -8.31 -13.80
C SER A 39 9.88 -9.06 -14.61
N LEU A 40 10.61 -9.96 -13.97
CA LEU A 40 11.47 -10.93 -14.66
C LEU A 40 10.67 -12.11 -15.21
N GLU A 41 9.49 -12.36 -14.66
CA GLU A 41 8.66 -13.51 -15.02
C GLU A 41 7.44 -13.11 -15.84
N ASN A 42 7.09 -13.96 -16.80
CA ASN A 42 5.86 -13.83 -17.57
C ASN A 42 4.70 -14.35 -16.74
N SER A 43 3.74 -13.47 -16.45
CA SER A 43 2.53 -13.83 -15.71
C SER A 43 1.33 -13.08 -16.26
N LYS A 44 0.14 -13.65 -16.05
CA LYS A 44 -1.11 -12.92 -16.22
C LYS A 44 -1.40 -11.99 -15.05
N ILE A 45 -0.97 -12.35 -13.84
CA ILE A 45 -1.20 -11.57 -12.62
C ILE A 45 0.16 -11.20 -12.05
N HIS A 46 0.42 -9.91 -11.93
CA HIS A 46 1.65 -9.38 -11.35
C HIS A 46 1.34 -8.71 -10.03
N SER A 47 2.25 -8.86 -9.08
CA SER A 47 2.22 -8.18 -7.79
C SER A 47 3.62 -7.74 -7.45
N MET A 48 3.82 -6.43 -7.29
CA MET A 48 5.15 -5.88 -6.99
C MET A 48 5.05 -4.82 -5.92
N THR A 49 6.02 -4.84 -5.02
CA THR A 49 6.18 -3.84 -3.98
C THR A 49 7.16 -2.78 -4.45
N LEU A 50 6.72 -1.52 -4.42
CA LEU A 50 7.54 -0.34 -4.66
C LEU A 50 8.22 0.05 -3.34
N PRO A 51 9.55 -0.08 -3.21
CA PRO A 51 10.27 0.37 -2.02
C PRO A 51 10.70 1.84 -2.13
N ASN A 52 11.24 2.38 -1.04
CA ASN A 52 11.91 3.69 -0.99
C ASN A 52 11.05 4.88 -1.42
N LEU A 53 9.75 4.83 -1.12
CA LEU A 53 8.85 5.95 -1.32
C LEU A 53 9.04 7.00 -0.20
N GLU A 54 8.64 8.24 -0.48
CA GLU A 54 8.52 9.29 0.52
C GLU A 54 7.18 9.16 1.25
N SER A 55 7.16 9.45 2.55
CA SER A 55 5.94 9.41 3.34
C SER A 55 5.04 10.61 3.07
N ASN A 56 3.73 10.42 3.30
CA ASN A 56 2.70 11.44 3.07
C ASN A 56 2.73 12.07 1.66
N THR A 57 3.11 11.30 0.65
CA THR A 57 3.40 11.81 -0.69
C THR A 57 2.46 11.15 -1.71
N ASP A 58 1.93 11.96 -2.61
CA ASP A 58 1.09 11.52 -3.72
C ASP A 58 1.99 10.99 -4.86
N TYR A 59 1.67 9.78 -5.31
CA TYR A 59 2.37 9.09 -6.38
C TYR A 59 1.41 8.73 -7.51
N LEU A 60 1.91 8.86 -8.73
CA LEU A 60 1.31 8.36 -9.95
C LEU A 60 2.09 7.14 -10.42
N ALA A 61 1.39 6.04 -10.71
CA ALA A 61 1.96 4.81 -11.21
C ALA A 61 1.21 4.34 -12.47
N PHE A 62 1.94 3.77 -13.40
CA PHE A 62 1.43 3.20 -14.63
C PHE A 62 1.92 1.77 -14.73
N VAL A 63 0.97 0.84 -14.78
CA VAL A 63 1.28 -0.57 -15.01
C VAL A 63 1.17 -0.92 -16.48
N PHE A 64 2.09 -1.74 -16.96
CA PHE A 64 2.22 -2.17 -18.34
C PHE A 64 2.29 -3.69 -18.41
N CYS A 65 1.78 -4.23 -19.51
CA CYS A 65 1.82 -5.64 -19.85
C CYS A 65 2.29 -5.78 -21.30
N SER A 66 3.59 -5.92 -21.53
CA SER A 66 4.08 -6.07 -22.90
C SER A 66 5.47 -6.67 -22.98
N ASN A 67 5.69 -7.47 -24.02
CA ASN A 67 7.01 -7.94 -24.46
C ASN A 67 7.67 -6.94 -25.43
N THR A 68 6.90 -6.04 -26.03
CA THR A 68 7.37 -5.07 -27.04
C THR A 68 6.87 -3.64 -26.75
N THR A 69 7.64 -2.64 -27.15
CA THR A 69 7.37 -1.22 -26.85
C THR A 69 6.28 -0.60 -27.73
N ASP A 70 5.83 -1.29 -28.78
CA ASP A 70 4.99 -0.72 -29.84
C ASP A 70 3.49 -0.58 -29.52
N LYS A 71 3.00 -1.29 -28.49
CA LYS A 71 1.60 -1.20 -28.03
C LYS A 71 1.48 -1.27 -26.51
N LEU A 72 2.04 -0.28 -25.85
CA LEU A 72 1.95 -0.13 -24.40
C LEU A 72 0.58 0.43 -24.02
N GLN A 73 -0.37 -0.46 -23.73
CA GLN A 73 -1.55 -0.07 -22.96
C GLN A 73 -1.15 -0.01 -21.49
N SER A 74 -1.25 1.17 -20.90
CA SER A 74 -1.00 1.41 -19.48
C SER A 74 -2.29 1.58 -18.72
N ILE A 75 -2.33 1.10 -17.48
CA ILE A 75 -3.41 1.43 -16.55
C ILE A 75 -2.85 2.42 -15.52
N PRO A 76 -3.31 3.68 -15.49
CA PRO A 76 -2.88 4.64 -14.49
C PRO A 76 -3.50 4.33 -13.13
N LEU A 77 -2.70 4.51 -12.08
CA LEU A 77 -3.05 4.36 -10.67
C LEU A 77 -2.49 5.55 -9.91
N THR A 78 -3.27 6.07 -8.97
CA THR A 78 -2.81 7.12 -8.05
C THR A 78 -2.96 6.63 -6.63
N PHE A 79 -1.95 6.85 -5.80
CA PHE A 79 -2.00 6.51 -4.39
C PHE A 79 -1.17 7.49 -3.58
N LYS A 80 -1.50 7.62 -2.29
CA LYS A 80 -0.78 8.45 -1.34
C LYS A 80 -0.19 7.57 -0.25
N THR A 81 1.11 7.67 -0.03
CA THR A 81 1.77 6.95 1.07
C THR A 81 1.31 7.47 2.42
N TRP A 82 1.37 6.62 3.44
CA TRP A 82 1.03 7.05 4.79
C TRP A 82 2.09 7.99 5.37
N ILE A 83 1.69 8.78 6.36
CA ILE A 83 2.65 9.58 7.13
C ILE A 83 3.60 8.66 7.91
N SER A 84 3.10 7.50 8.35
CA SER A 84 3.83 6.52 9.15
C SER A 84 3.22 5.11 9.01
N ASP A 85 4.05 4.07 9.11
CA ASP A 85 3.63 2.65 9.11
C ASP A 85 2.95 2.24 10.43
N PHE A 86 3.12 3.06 11.46
CA PHE A 86 2.27 2.93 12.63
C PHE A 86 0.85 3.27 12.21
N PRO A 87 -0.12 2.37 12.40
CA PRO A 87 -1.51 2.68 12.11
C PRO A 87 -1.79 3.99 12.81
N ASN A 88 -2.24 4.99 12.05
CA ASN A 88 -2.59 6.28 12.60
C ASN A 88 -3.57 5.98 13.73
N ARG A 89 -3.10 6.02 14.98
CA ARG A 89 -3.94 5.80 16.16
C ARG A 89 -4.79 7.04 16.29
N THR A 90 -5.75 7.20 15.38
CA THR A 90 -6.93 8.01 15.63
C THR A 90 -7.74 7.27 16.70
N ARG A 91 -7.32 7.54 17.95
CA ARG A 91 -8.13 7.82 19.13
C ARG A 91 -9.37 6.92 19.30
N GLY A 92 -9.24 5.89 20.12
CA GLY A 92 -10.37 5.09 20.57
C GLY A 92 -10.00 3.84 21.37
N LEU A 93 -9.06 3.91 22.31
CA LEU A 93 -8.95 2.86 23.33
C LEU A 93 -9.90 3.23 24.47
N TRP A 94 -11.14 2.73 24.43
CA TRP A 94 -11.99 2.71 25.62
C TRP A 94 -11.75 1.40 26.35
N VAL A 95 -10.94 1.46 27.41
CA VAL A 95 -10.98 0.43 28.45
C VAL A 95 -12.13 0.80 29.38
N ILE A 96 -13.33 0.26 29.12
CA ILE A 96 -14.38 0.21 30.15
C ILE A 96 -14.22 -1.12 30.88
N GLY A 97 -13.35 -1.12 31.91
CA GLY A 97 -13.36 -2.17 32.93
C GLY A 97 -14.31 -1.75 34.04
N GLY A 98 -15.38 -2.53 34.24
CA GLY A 98 -16.50 -2.20 35.11
C GLY A 98 -16.12 -1.83 36.55
N MET A 99 -16.77 -0.78 37.05
CA MET A 99 -16.91 -0.49 38.47
C MET A 99 -17.85 -1.51 39.13
N GLY A 100 -17.49 -2.00 40.32
CA GLY A 100 -18.45 -2.55 41.28
C GLY A 100 -17.95 -3.77 42.07
N ALA A 101 -17.33 -3.52 43.22
CA ALA A 101 -17.63 -4.24 44.46
C ALA A 101 -16.91 -3.55 45.63
N ASP A 102 -17.70 -3.12 46.59
CA ASP A 102 -17.39 -2.27 47.72
C ASP A 102 -16.26 -2.81 48.62
N ALA A 103 -15.23 -2.00 48.84
CA ALA A 103 -14.29 -2.21 49.95
C ALA A 103 -14.91 -1.61 51.23
N LEU A 104 -15.57 -2.43 52.03
CA LEU A 104 -15.92 -2.10 53.42
C LEU A 104 -14.64 -2.14 54.27
N PRO A 105 -14.26 -1.07 55.00
CA PRO A 105 -13.16 -1.12 55.94
C PRO A 105 -13.67 -1.57 57.31
N SER A 106 -13.24 -2.72 57.82
CA SER A 106 -13.33 -3.00 59.26
C SER A 106 -12.02 -2.59 59.92
N GLN A 107 -12.08 -1.43 60.59
CA GLN A 107 -11.07 -1.00 61.53
C GLN A 107 -10.93 -2.03 62.66
N ARG A 108 -9.68 -2.36 62.97
CA ARG A 108 -9.27 -2.99 64.23
C ARG A 108 -9.51 -2.00 65.37
N ASN A 109 -10.29 -2.40 66.37
CA ASN A 109 -10.03 -2.06 67.78
C ASN A 109 -10.54 -3.18 68.67
#